data_AF-A0A512BII8-F1
#
_entry.id   AF-A0A512BII8-F1
#
_cell.length_a   1.000
_cell.length_b   1.000
_cell.length_c   1.000
_cell.angle_alpha   90.00
_cell.angle_beta   90.00
_cell.angle_gamma   90.00
#
_symmetry.space_group_name_H-M   'P 1'
#
loop_
_entity.id
_entity.type
_entity.pdbx_description
1 polymer ?
#
loop_
_entity_poly.entity_id
_entity_poly.type
_entity_poly.pdbx_seq_one_letter_code
_entity_poly.pdbx_strand_id
1 'polypeptide(L)'
;MEAEIIQTVLTEVMEDLQELKQQNAKLVAVVSDLNNKVDDFELKLSNIKVSAPVTDPEPMTRAVNEGVLRLASIIEKQPKSITRQHRILLFPEDGAREYYHLVFGRLLFWMMIFLIATYLFSLGKQFIDRNAVLRYKELESTPYRKAWNYLYNNSKKTVKLKMDSVWKNLLQ
;
A
#
# COMPACT_ATOMS: atom_id res chain seq x y z
N MET A 1 -26.35 32.87 -98.18
CA MET A 1 -25.91 32.16 -96.96
C MET A 1 -25.20 33.10 -95.99
N GLU A 2 -24.14 33.82 -96.35
CA GLU A 2 -23.41 34.67 -95.38
C GLU A 2 -24.22 35.85 -94.80
N ALA A 3 -25.00 36.56 -95.62
CA ALA A 3 -25.82 37.69 -95.15
C ALA A 3 -26.93 37.29 -94.16
N GLU A 4 -27.49 36.09 -94.32
CA GLU A 4 -28.57 35.54 -93.49
C GLU A 4 -28.04 35.09 -92.12
N ILE A 5 -26.81 34.55 -92.09
CA ILE A 5 -26.10 34.21 -90.86
C ILE A 5 -25.78 35.49 -90.07
N ILE A 6 -25.29 36.54 -90.74
CA ILE A 6 -24.97 37.83 -90.09
C ILE A 6 -26.24 38.46 -89.50
N GLN A 7 -27.36 38.41 -90.23
CA GLN A 7 -28.63 38.98 -89.77
C GLN A 7 -29.21 38.20 -88.58
N THR A 8 -29.03 36.87 -88.55
CA THR A 8 -29.44 36.03 -87.43
C THR A 8 -28.62 36.35 -86.17
N VAL A 9 -27.28 36.40 -86.29
CA VAL A 9 -26.39 36.75 -85.16
C VAL A 9 -26.66 38.16 -84.65
N LEU A 10 -26.93 39.12 -85.53
CA LEU A 10 -27.25 40.50 -85.12
C LEU A 10 -28.56 40.56 -84.33
N THR A 11 -29.55 39.75 -84.72
CA THR A 11 -30.85 39.67 -84.03
C THR A 11 -30.68 39.03 -82.65
N GLU A 12 -29.93 37.93 -82.57
CA GLU A 12 -29.61 37.25 -81.31
C GLU A 12 -28.85 38.17 -80.34
N VAL A 13 -27.82 38.89 -80.81
CA VAL A 13 -27.09 39.87 -80.00
C VAL A 13 -27.99 41.02 -79.52
N MET A 14 -28.97 41.44 -80.33
CA MET A 14 -29.90 42.49 -79.94
C MET A 14 -30.89 42.01 -78.86
N GLU A 15 -31.36 40.76 -78.96
CA GLU A 15 -32.17 40.12 -77.93
C GLU A 15 -31.39 39.95 -76.62
N ASP A 16 -30.14 39.49 -76.68
CA ASP A 16 -29.25 39.36 -75.52
C ASP A 16 -28.99 40.71 -74.84
N LEU A 17 -28.75 41.77 -75.62
CA LEU A 17 -28.57 43.13 -75.07
C LEU A 17 -29.83 43.66 -74.39
N GLN A 18 -31.00 43.33 -74.93
CA GLN A 18 -32.27 43.71 -74.34
C GLN A 18 -32.55 42.93 -73.05
N GLU A 19 -32.22 41.64 -73.01
CA GLU A 19 -32.30 40.83 -71.81
C GLU A 19 -31.35 41.33 -70.72
N LEU A 20 -30.08 41.58 -71.06
CA LEU A 20 -29.10 42.14 -70.13
C LEU A 20 -29.54 43.49 -69.54
N LYS A 21 -30.16 44.34 -70.35
CA LYS A 21 -30.71 45.62 -69.87
C LYS A 21 -31.85 45.40 -68.86
N GLN A 22 -32.73 44.43 -69.11
CA GLN A 22 -33.79 44.08 -68.16
C GLN A 22 -33.24 43.47 -66.87
N GLN A 23 -32.25 42.59 -66.98
CA GLN A 23 -31.60 41.98 -65.82
C GLN A 23 -30.88 43.04 -64.96
N ASN A 24 -30.17 43.99 -65.57
CA ASN A 24 -29.55 45.10 -64.86
C ASN A 24 -30.58 45.99 -64.15
N ALA A 25 -31.72 46.28 -64.79
CA ALA A 25 -32.79 47.05 -64.15
C ALA A 25 -33.37 46.32 -62.93
N LYS A 26 -33.57 45.00 -63.03
CA LYS A 26 -34.00 44.16 -61.88
C LYS A 26 -32.96 44.15 -60.78
N LEU A 27 -31.69 44.01 -61.11
CA LEU A 27 -30.59 44.00 -60.14
C LEU A 27 -30.52 45.31 -59.35
N VAL A 28 -30.62 46.46 -60.04
CA VAL A 28 -30.65 47.78 -59.40
C VAL A 28 -31.84 47.91 -58.44
N ALA A 29 -33.01 47.39 -58.80
CA ALA A 29 -34.18 47.39 -57.93
C ALA A 29 -34.02 46.49 -56.69
N VAL A 30 -33.37 45.33 -56.83
CA VAL A 30 -33.09 44.43 -55.70
C VAL A 30 -32.04 45.04 -54.76
N VAL A 31 -31.01 45.68 -55.31
CA VAL A 31 -29.97 46.35 -54.52
C VAL A 31 -30.56 47.53 -53.75
N SER A 32 -31.47 48.31 -54.34
CA SER A 32 -32.12 49.41 -53.62
C SER A 32 -33.05 48.92 -52.50
N ASP A 33 -33.81 47.83 -52.73
CA ASP A 33 -34.64 47.21 -51.69
C ASP A 33 -33.80 46.64 -50.53
N LEU A 34 -32.65 46.04 -50.84
CA LEU A 34 -31.73 45.53 -49.82
C LEU A 34 -31.14 46.66 -48.98
N ASN A 35 -30.70 47.75 -49.61
CA ASN A 35 -30.20 48.93 -48.88
C ASN A 35 -31.27 49.49 -47.94
N ASN A 36 -32.52 49.63 -48.40
CA ASN A 36 -33.62 50.10 -47.55
C ASN A 36 -33.85 49.18 -46.34
N LYS A 37 -33.73 47.86 -46.50
CA LYS A 37 -33.84 46.90 -45.40
C LYS A 37 -32.66 46.99 -44.43
N VAL A 38 -31.44 47.19 -44.93
CA VAL A 38 -30.25 47.38 -44.10
C VAL A 38 -30.37 48.67 -43.29
N ASP A 39 -30.81 49.76 -43.90
CA ASP A 39 -31.06 51.04 -43.23
C ASP A 39 -32.15 50.90 -42.15
N ASP A 40 -33.23 50.17 -42.42
CA ASP A 40 -34.28 49.87 -41.44
C ASP A 40 -33.75 49.04 -40.26
N PHE A 41 -32.84 48.08 -40.51
CA PHE A 41 -32.17 47.34 -39.44
C PHE A 41 -31.25 48.23 -38.62
N GLU A 42 -30.51 49.14 -39.23
CA GLU A 42 -29.62 50.07 -38.52
C GLU A 42 -30.42 51.05 -37.65
N LEU A 43 -31.56 51.55 -38.15
CA LEU A 43 -32.50 52.36 -37.37
C LEU A 43 -33.13 51.60 -36.20
N LYS A 44 -33.45 50.31 -36.40
CA LYS A 44 -33.97 49.45 -35.32
C LYS A 44 -32.90 49.16 -34.27
N LEU A 45 -31.67 48.86 -34.69
CA LEU A 45 -30.56 48.57 -33.77
C LEU A 45 -30.13 49.80 -32.98
N SER A 46 -30.08 50.98 -33.60
CA SER A 46 -29.74 52.24 -32.91
C SER A 46 -30.79 52.67 -31.89
N ASN A 47 -32.07 52.34 -32.12
CA ASN A 47 -33.15 52.58 -31.16
C ASN A 47 -33.22 51.54 -30.03
N ILE A 48 -32.62 50.36 -30.20
CA ILE A 48 -32.49 49.37 -29.12
C ILE A 48 -31.34 49.78 -28.20
N LYS A 49 -31.59 50.77 -27.34
CA LYS A 49 -30.81 50.93 -26.12
C LYS A 49 -31.19 49.79 -25.17
N VAL A 50 -30.44 48.68 -25.21
CA VAL A 50 -30.50 47.67 -24.15
C VAL A 50 -29.95 48.31 -22.87
N SER A 51 -30.82 48.99 -22.12
CA SER A 51 -30.56 49.22 -20.71
C SER A 51 -30.77 47.87 -20.04
N ALA A 52 -29.68 47.14 -19.81
CA ALA A 52 -29.73 45.99 -18.91
C ALA A 52 -30.34 46.48 -17.59
N PRO A 53 -31.37 45.82 -17.04
CA PRO A 53 -31.81 46.15 -15.69
C PRO A 53 -30.59 46.00 -14.78
N VAL A 54 -30.30 47.05 -14.00
CA VAL A 54 -29.27 47.05 -12.97
C VAL A 54 -29.67 45.98 -11.96
N THR A 55 -29.26 44.74 -12.24
CA THR A 55 -29.57 43.59 -11.42
C THR A 55 -28.54 43.60 -10.32
N ASP A 56 -28.97 44.04 -9.15
CA ASP A 56 -28.15 44.04 -7.94
C ASP A 56 -27.55 42.64 -7.73
N PRO A 57 -26.21 42.46 -7.80
CA PRO A 57 -25.58 41.16 -7.63
C PRO A 57 -25.53 40.71 -6.16
N GLU A 58 -25.92 41.57 -5.20
CA GLU A 58 -25.91 41.25 -3.77
C GLU A 58 -26.67 39.95 -3.38
N PRO A 59 -27.93 39.72 -3.79
CA PRO A 59 -28.65 38.50 -3.41
C PRO A 59 -27.98 37.22 -3.95
N MET A 60 -27.42 37.29 -5.17
CA MET A 60 -26.78 36.15 -5.81
C MET A 60 -25.43 35.82 -5.15
N THR A 61 -24.63 36.84 -4.84
CA THR A 61 -23.35 36.66 -4.13
C THR A 61 -23.55 36.15 -2.70
N ARG A 62 -24.59 36.61 -1.99
CA ARG A 62 -24.96 36.08 -0.66
C ARG A 62 -25.34 34.60 -0.70
N ALA A 63 -26.19 34.19 -1.64
CA ALA A 63 -26.61 32.79 -1.77
C ALA A 63 -25.42 31.86 -2.09
N VAL A 64 -24.49 32.29 -2.94
CA VAL A 64 -23.27 31.53 -3.26
C VAL A 64 -22.36 31.41 -2.03
N ASN A 65 -22.14 32.52 -1.30
CA ASN A 65 -21.30 32.52 -0.11
C ASN A 65 -21.89 31.64 1.01
N GLU A 66 -23.21 31.68 1.23
CA GLU A 66 -23.89 30.79 2.17
C GLU A 66 -23.74 29.31 1.77
N GLY A 67 -23.85 29.00 0.47
CA GLY A 67 -23.62 27.65 -0.05
C GLY A 67 -22.20 27.15 0.23
N VAL A 68 -21.19 27.99 0.00
CA VAL A 68 -19.77 27.68 0.25
C VAL A 68 -19.51 27.46 1.74
N LEU A 69 -20.04 28.31 2.63
CA LEU A 69 -19.90 28.15 4.07
C LEU A 69 -20.54 26.86 4.58
N ARG A 70 -21.72 26.49 4.05
CA ARG A 70 -22.37 25.22 4.39
C ARG A 70 -21.53 24.03 3.96
N LEU A 71 -20.98 24.04 2.74
CA LEU A 71 -20.10 22.97 2.25
C LEU A 71 -18.83 22.83 3.09
N ALA A 72 -18.18 23.94 3.43
CA ALA A 72 -17.01 23.94 4.32
C ALA A 72 -17.35 23.31 5.67
N SER A 73 -18.50 23.66 6.26
CA SER A 73 -18.94 23.08 7.54
C SER A 73 -19.29 21.60 7.47
N ILE A 74 -19.79 21.11 6.31
CA ILE A 74 -20.08 19.69 6.09
C ILE A 74 -18.80 18.89 5.96
N ILE A 75 -17.80 19.43 5.25
CA ILE A 75 -16.49 18.80 5.06
C ILE A 75 -15.74 18.72 6.41
N GLU A 76 -15.80 19.78 7.23
CA GLU A 76 -15.18 19.80 8.55
C GLU A 76 -15.85 18.83 9.53
N LYS A 77 -17.18 18.69 9.45
CA LYS A 77 -17.96 17.71 10.24
C LYS A 77 -17.87 16.29 9.71
N GLN A 78 -17.39 16.09 8.48
CA GLN A 78 -17.22 14.76 7.94
C GLN A 78 -16.12 14.06 8.76
N PRO A 79 -16.44 12.94 9.41
CA PRO A 79 -15.41 12.19 10.14
C PRO A 79 -14.38 11.76 9.11
N LYS A 80 -13.16 12.35 9.16
CA LYS A 80 -12.02 11.89 8.38
C LYS A 80 -11.97 10.38 8.55
N SER A 81 -12.12 9.64 7.46
CA SER A 81 -12.06 8.19 7.49
C SER A 81 -10.66 7.83 7.97
N ILE A 82 -10.51 7.59 9.28
CA ILE A 82 -9.32 7.03 9.87
C ILE A 82 -9.27 5.62 9.30
N THR A 83 -8.59 5.47 8.17
CA THR A 83 -8.16 4.17 7.66
C THR A 83 -7.22 3.61 8.71
N ARG A 84 -7.78 2.87 9.68
CA ARG A 84 -7.02 2.12 10.66
C ARG A 84 -6.24 1.05 9.91
N GLN A 85 -5.03 1.39 9.49
CA GLN A 85 -4.09 0.41 8.98
C GLN A 85 -3.64 -0.43 10.18
N HIS A 86 -4.14 -1.66 10.27
CA HIS A 86 -3.61 -2.65 11.19
C HIS A 86 -2.23 -3.11 10.67
N ARG A 87 -1.21 -2.27 10.85
CA ARG A 87 0.18 -2.68 10.69
C ARG A 87 0.63 -3.34 11.99
N ILE A 88 1.01 -4.60 11.91
CA ILE A 88 1.78 -5.27 12.97
C ILE A 88 3.20 -4.73 12.83
N LEU A 89 3.45 -3.57 13.43
CA LEU A 89 4.80 -3.04 13.62
C LEU A 89 5.41 -3.79 14.80
N LEU A 90 6.39 -4.66 14.51
CA LEU A 90 7.21 -5.32 15.53
C LEU A 90 8.07 -4.32 16.32
N PHE A 91 8.17 -3.07 15.85
CA PHE A 91 8.96 -2.01 16.46
C PHE A 91 8.16 -0.70 16.46
N PRO A 92 8.16 0.08 17.55
CA PRO A 92 7.50 1.37 17.58
C PRO A 92 8.20 2.38 16.64
N GLU A 93 7.44 3.17 15.87
CA GLU A 93 7.98 4.19 14.94
C GLU A 93 8.70 5.32 15.69
N ASP A 94 8.22 5.66 16.89
CA ASP A 94 8.86 6.61 17.81
C ASP A 94 9.54 5.87 18.98
N GLY A 95 10.76 6.28 19.34
CA GLY A 95 11.44 5.78 20.55
C GLY A 95 12.05 4.38 20.45
N ALA A 96 12.31 3.87 19.23
CA ALA A 96 12.87 2.54 18.99
C ALA A 96 14.17 2.24 19.78
N ARG A 97 14.98 3.27 20.07
CA ARG A 97 16.25 3.14 20.79
C ARG A 97 16.06 2.71 22.25
N GLU A 98 15.08 3.30 22.94
CA GLU A 98 14.79 2.99 24.35
C GLU A 98 14.15 1.61 24.48
N TYR A 99 13.25 1.28 23.54
CA TYR A 99 12.63 -0.05 23.47
C TYR A 99 13.67 -1.15 23.24
N TYR A 100 14.61 -0.93 22.31
CA TYR A 100 15.68 -1.89 22.05
C TYR A 100 16.56 -2.10 23.28
N HIS A 101 16.87 -1.02 24.01
CA HIS A 101 17.67 -1.13 25.22
C HIS A 101 16.95 -1.90 26.33
N LEU A 102 15.63 -1.72 26.48
CA LEU A 102 14.84 -2.43 27.48
C LEU A 102 14.70 -3.92 27.16
N VAL A 103 14.34 -4.25 25.90
CA VAL A 103 14.07 -5.63 25.47
C VAL A 103 15.37 -6.42 25.35
N PHE A 104 16.37 -5.90 24.63
CA PHE A 104 17.65 -6.63 24.46
C PHE A 104 18.53 -6.55 25.70
N GLY A 105 18.43 -5.49 26.51
CA GLY A 105 19.23 -5.33 27.72
C GLY A 105 18.71 -6.17 28.89
N ARG A 106 17.43 -6.00 29.25
CA ARG A 106 16.88 -6.62 30.46
C ARG A 106 16.19 -7.94 30.15
N LEU A 107 15.21 -7.94 29.25
CA LEU A 107 14.37 -9.10 28.99
C LEU A 107 15.19 -10.28 28.43
N LEU A 108 16.01 -10.03 27.41
CA LEU A 108 16.84 -11.05 26.78
C LEU A 108 17.89 -11.60 27.76
N PHE A 109 18.46 -10.75 28.60
CA PHE A 109 19.41 -11.18 29.63
C PHE A 109 18.76 -12.10 30.67
N TRP A 110 17.56 -11.77 31.17
CA TRP A 110 16.81 -12.65 32.07
C TRP A 110 16.45 -13.99 31.41
N MET A 111 16.04 -13.97 30.13
CA MET A 111 15.77 -15.20 29.36
C MET A 111 17.03 -16.06 29.21
N MET A 112 18.18 -15.43 28.98
CA MET A 112 19.46 -16.12 28.82
C MET A 112 19.92 -16.75 30.14
N ILE A 113 19.78 -16.03 31.26
CA ILE A 113 20.01 -16.59 32.61
C ILE A 113 19.07 -17.76 32.87
N PHE A 114 17.79 -17.64 32.53
CA PHE A 114 16.81 -18.71 32.73
C PHE A 114 17.15 -19.96 31.92
N LEU A 115 17.59 -19.78 30.67
CA LEU A 115 18.10 -20.87 29.83
C LEU A 115 19.34 -21.54 30.43
N ILE A 116 20.32 -20.76 30.90
CA ILE A 116 21.50 -21.32 31.56
C ILE A 116 21.08 -22.09 32.81
N ALA A 117 20.22 -21.53 33.65
CA ALA A 117 19.79 -22.14 34.91
C ALA A 117 19.04 -23.47 34.68
N THR A 118 18.12 -23.50 33.71
CA THR A 118 17.40 -24.73 33.34
C THR A 118 18.33 -25.79 32.76
N TYR A 119 19.31 -25.40 31.95
CA TYR A 119 20.32 -26.31 31.42
C TYR A 119 21.26 -26.85 32.52
N LEU A 120 21.74 -25.98 33.41
CA LEU A 120 22.54 -26.37 34.57
C LEU A 120 21.77 -27.30 35.50
N PHE A 121 20.47 -27.03 35.71
CA PHE A 121 19.62 -27.89 36.52
C PHE A 121 19.47 -29.29 35.90
N SER A 122 19.26 -29.35 34.58
CA SER A 122 19.19 -30.62 33.85
C SER A 122 20.50 -31.41 33.93
N LEU A 123 21.63 -30.74 33.68
CA LEU A 123 22.96 -31.37 33.80
C LEU A 123 23.27 -31.78 35.24
N GLY A 124 22.95 -30.94 36.21
CA GLY A 124 23.13 -31.21 37.63
C GLY A 124 22.36 -32.46 38.05
N LYS A 125 21.10 -32.58 37.62
CA LYS A 125 20.29 -33.79 37.86
C LYS A 125 20.94 -35.04 37.27
N GLN A 126 21.34 -35.00 36.00
CA GLN A 126 21.99 -36.14 35.36
C GLN A 126 23.31 -36.53 36.03
N PHE A 127 24.08 -35.55 36.49
CA PHE A 127 25.33 -35.79 37.21
C PHE A 127 25.09 -36.42 38.58
N ILE A 128 24.11 -35.92 39.33
CA ILE A 128 23.71 -36.48 40.64
C ILE A 128 23.20 -37.91 40.45
N ASP A 129 22.31 -38.15 39.49
CA ASP A 129 21.76 -39.48 39.23
C ASP A 129 22.85 -40.47 38.82
N ARG A 130 23.77 -40.08 37.93
CA ARG A 130 24.91 -40.93 37.54
C ARG A 130 25.82 -41.25 38.72
N ASN A 131 26.14 -40.27 39.54
CA ASN A 131 26.99 -40.47 40.72
C ASN A 131 26.29 -41.30 41.80
N ALA A 132 24.98 -41.11 41.97
CA ALA A 132 24.19 -41.92 42.89
C ALA A 132 24.20 -43.38 42.45
N VAL A 133 23.97 -43.67 41.17
CA VAL A 133 24.02 -45.03 40.62
C VAL A 133 25.40 -45.67 40.79
N LEU A 134 26.49 -44.92 40.56
CA LEU A 134 27.85 -45.43 40.79
C LEU A 134 28.08 -45.76 42.26
N ARG A 135 27.65 -44.90 43.19
CA ARG A 135 27.74 -45.16 44.63
C ARG A 135 26.94 -46.39 45.05
N TYR A 136 25.74 -46.59 44.51
CA TYR A 136 24.95 -47.80 44.78
C TYR A 136 25.67 -49.06 44.31
N LYS A 137 26.25 -49.05 43.10
CA LYS A 137 27.04 -50.20 42.58
C LYS A 137 28.30 -50.46 43.39
N GLU A 138 28.98 -49.41 43.86
CA GLU A 138 30.13 -49.55 44.76
C GLU A 138 29.69 -50.13 46.11
N LEU A 139 28.62 -49.62 46.72
CA LEU A 139 28.07 -50.13 47.97
C LEU A 139 27.70 -51.61 47.88
N GLU A 140 27.08 -52.04 46.78
CA GLU A 140 26.72 -53.45 46.56
C GLU A 140 27.95 -54.33 46.37
N SER A 141 28.96 -53.88 45.63
CA SER A 141 30.18 -54.67 45.36
C SER A 141 31.20 -54.66 46.50
N THR A 142 31.19 -53.66 47.38
CA THR A 142 32.13 -53.56 48.51
C THR A 142 32.09 -54.72 49.52
N PRO A 143 30.94 -55.24 49.99
CA PRO A 143 30.92 -56.38 50.90
C PRO A 143 31.47 -57.64 50.24
N TYR A 144 31.12 -57.91 48.98
CA TYR A 144 31.66 -59.06 48.23
C TYR A 144 33.16 -58.94 48.02
N ARG A 145 33.66 -57.75 47.65
CA ARG A 145 35.10 -57.50 47.50
C ARG A 145 35.85 -57.65 48.83
N LYS A 146 35.28 -57.18 49.95
CA LYS A 146 35.85 -57.35 51.29
C LYS A 146 35.87 -58.83 51.70
N ALA A 147 34.78 -59.56 51.49
CA ALA A 147 34.69 -60.99 51.78
C ALA A 147 35.69 -61.80 50.94
N TRP A 148 35.80 -61.49 49.64
CA TRP A 148 36.77 -62.10 48.74
C TRP A 148 38.21 -61.83 49.19
N ASN A 149 38.55 -60.58 49.51
CA ASN A 149 39.89 -60.21 50.00
C ASN A 149 40.21 -60.89 51.33
N TYR A 150 39.25 -60.97 52.25
CA TYR A 150 39.42 -61.66 53.53
C TYR A 150 39.71 -63.16 53.33
N LEU A 151 38.91 -63.82 52.50
CA LEU A 151 39.08 -65.24 52.19
C LEU A 151 40.38 -65.50 51.43
N TYR A 152 40.72 -64.64 50.47
CA TYR A 152 41.99 -64.71 49.75
C TYR A 152 43.16 -64.62 50.73
N ASN A 153 43.22 -63.57 51.57
CA ASN A 153 44.32 -63.36 52.50
C ASN A 153 44.51 -64.50 53.50
N ASN A 154 43.41 -65.07 54.01
CA ASN A 154 43.44 -66.14 55.01
C ASN A 154 43.53 -67.56 54.43
N SER A 155 43.51 -67.74 53.11
CA SER A 155 43.54 -69.06 52.47
C SER A 155 44.95 -69.58 52.17
N LYS A 156 45.06 -70.91 52.06
CA LYS A 156 46.30 -71.61 51.70
C LYS A 156 46.68 -71.34 50.23
N LYS A 157 47.97 -71.44 49.90
CA LYS A 157 48.54 -71.16 48.56
C LYS A 157 47.82 -71.86 47.41
N THR A 158 47.35 -73.09 47.62
CA THR A 158 46.61 -73.88 46.61
C THR A 158 45.22 -73.31 46.29
N VAL A 159 44.54 -72.71 47.28
CA VAL A 159 43.22 -72.07 47.09
C VAL A 159 43.39 -70.74 46.38
N LYS A 160 44.42 -69.95 46.72
CA LYS A 160 44.77 -68.70 46.02
C LYS A 160 44.97 -68.91 44.52
N LEU A 161 45.74 -69.92 44.12
CA LEU A 161 45.97 -70.23 42.70
C LEU A 161 44.68 -70.57 41.94
N LYS A 162 43.74 -71.29 42.59
CA LYS A 162 42.43 -71.59 41.99
C LYS A 162 41.56 -70.33 41.89
N MET A 163 41.59 -69.47 42.90
CA MET A 163 40.89 -68.18 42.86
C MET A 163 41.44 -67.28 41.75
N ASP A 164 42.76 -67.23 41.56
CA ASP A 164 43.42 -66.48 40.50
C ASP A 164 43.06 -67.03 39.10
N SER A 165 42.93 -68.35 38.95
CA SER A 165 42.47 -68.94 37.67
C SER A 165 41.02 -68.62 37.35
N VAL A 166 40.14 -68.62 38.36
CA VAL A 166 38.73 -68.22 38.19
C VAL A 166 38.64 -66.74 37.80
N TRP A 167 39.45 -65.89 38.45
CA TRP A 167 39.48 -64.46 38.14
C TRP A 167 39.96 -64.17 36.71
N LYS A 168 40.98 -64.88 36.23
CA LYS A 168 41.47 -64.75 34.84
C LYS A 168 40.43 -65.17 33.80
N ASN A 169 39.68 -66.24 34.07
CA ASN A 169 38.64 -66.72 33.15
C ASN A 169 37.41 -65.79 33.11
N LEU A 170 37.16 -65.01 34.16
CA LEU A 170 36.08 -64.02 34.19
C LEU A 170 36.39 -62.73 33.42
N LEU A 171 37.67 -62.49 33.08
CA LEU A 171 38.16 -61.30 32.38
C LEU A 171 38.37 -61.52 30.87
N GLN A 172 38.14 -62.74 30.38
CA GLN A 172 38.34 -63.17 29.00
C GLN A 172 36.99 -63.31 28.29
#